data_AF-A4RT51-F1
#
_entry.id   AF-A4RT51-F1
#
_cell.length_a   1.000
_cell.length_b   1.000
_cell.length_c   1.000
_cell.angle_alpha   90.00
_cell.angle_beta   90.00
_cell.angle_gamma   90.00
#
_symmetry.space_group_name_H-M   'P 1'
#
loop_
_entity.id
_entity.type
_entity.pdbx_description
1 polymer ?
#
loop_
_entity_poly.entity_id
_entity_poly.type
_entity_poly.pdbx_seq_one_letter_code
_entity_poly.pdbx_strand_id
1 'polypeptide(L)'
;MSVFSRKLKSNKATKSPPSAPPVKHVVAQSAPSPSVVTAGLTTLPTVLDKAGPALVAASRLAAQSEPYAVATFEFCRKTWLALQPYHPQEFGPAIVGFILCFFGGYFATITAAVEAYRITGYANTRDALVIIWRNIEAAQRASLKDDELDEDHNGIPDTQEITKKALVVRKIGVVAKSMDPEQVGDALGAIYMGFVAVVATLRVHFAACVSLGVAVGDIVHNIVDENLTPVLMMSTPKEYQKWVGPGVRYACKVIGVIAAWLVQQAITAYHSATRGAQLFARGLLTYLVRHKYLGPNVIDEKGTVFNFAIFVLAMTGFWSQIMYGFKLPFPISVFLIPIRMLEFALRVCVGTMRDGGRA
;
A
#
# COMPACT_ATOMS: atom_id res chain seq x y z
N MET A 1 -5.00 1.96 -32.81
CA MET A 1 -6.44 1.96 -33.15
C MET A 1 -7.15 2.94 -32.23
N SER A 2 -7.71 3.99 -32.82
CA SER A 2 -8.34 5.14 -32.15
C SER A 2 -9.84 4.89 -32.06
N VAL A 3 -10.42 4.82 -30.85
CA VAL A 3 -11.85 5.10 -30.61
C VAL A 3 -12.02 5.59 -29.17
N PHE A 4 -12.87 6.61 -28.99
CA PHE A 4 -13.32 7.27 -27.75
C PHE A 4 -12.58 8.55 -27.31
N SER A 5 -12.54 9.51 -28.24
CA SER A 5 -12.72 10.92 -27.91
C SER A 5 -14.22 11.25 -28.01
N ARG A 6 -14.87 11.65 -26.90
CA ARG A 6 -16.22 12.22 -26.96
C ARG A 6 -16.18 13.63 -26.36
N LYS A 7 -16.21 14.61 -27.28
CA LYS A 7 -16.30 16.05 -27.05
C LYS A 7 -17.50 16.40 -26.16
N LEU A 8 -17.25 17.10 -25.05
CA LEU A 8 -18.27 17.89 -24.36
C LEU A 8 -18.52 19.17 -25.17
N LYS A 9 -19.64 19.20 -25.90
CA LYS A 9 -20.15 20.41 -26.55
C LYS A 9 -20.77 21.32 -25.48
N SER A 10 -20.24 22.54 -25.41
CA SER A 10 -20.88 23.72 -24.83
C SER A 10 -22.29 23.89 -25.40
N ASN A 11 -23.30 23.99 -24.53
CA ASN A 11 -24.62 24.50 -24.89
C ASN A 11 -25.05 25.54 -23.86
N LYS A 12 -25.03 26.82 -24.28
CA LYS A 12 -25.67 27.94 -23.58
C LYS A 12 -27.18 27.81 -23.80
N ALA A 13 -27.94 27.69 -22.71
CA ALA A 13 -29.35 28.06 -22.68
C ALA A 13 -29.71 28.56 -21.27
N THR A 14 -29.88 29.88 -21.22
CA THR A 14 -30.57 30.74 -20.26
C THR A 14 -31.68 30.07 -19.45
N LYS A 15 -31.60 30.20 -18.11
CA LYS A 15 -32.74 30.38 -17.18
C LYS A 15 -32.21 30.88 -15.83
N SER A 16 -32.54 32.13 -15.49
CA SER A 16 -32.26 32.77 -14.20
C SER A 16 -33.30 32.35 -13.14
N PRO A 17 -32.88 32.03 -11.91
CA PRO A 17 -33.75 32.06 -10.73
C PRO A 17 -33.56 33.34 -9.89
N PRO A 18 -34.53 33.67 -9.02
CA PRO A 18 -34.82 35.03 -8.58
C PRO A 18 -33.91 35.56 -7.48
N SER A 19 -33.81 36.89 -7.44
CA SER A 19 -33.12 37.73 -6.46
C SER A 19 -33.58 37.46 -5.03
N ALA A 20 -32.64 37.09 -4.15
CA ALA A 20 -32.85 37.07 -2.71
C ALA A 20 -32.85 38.51 -2.13
N PRO A 21 -33.72 38.83 -1.17
CA PRO A 21 -33.81 40.16 -0.54
C PRO A 21 -32.60 40.44 0.39
N PRO A 22 -32.30 41.72 0.68
CA PRO A 22 -31.09 42.11 1.38
C PRO A 22 -31.16 41.72 2.87
N VAL A 23 -30.12 41.00 3.33
CA VAL A 23 -29.92 40.68 4.74
C VAL A 23 -29.54 41.97 5.48
N LYS A 24 -30.44 42.42 6.37
CA LYS A 24 -30.18 43.50 7.32
C LYS A 24 -29.08 43.07 8.29
N HIS A 25 -28.07 43.93 8.46
CA HIS A 25 -27.15 43.86 9.59
C HIS A 25 -27.95 43.97 10.91
N VAL A 26 -27.98 42.88 11.69
CA VAL A 26 -28.32 42.94 13.11
C VAL A 26 -27.04 42.57 13.87
N VAL A 27 -26.39 43.60 14.39
CA VAL A 27 -25.35 43.51 15.41
C VAL A 27 -26.01 42.95 16.67
N ALA A 28 -25.60 41.76 17.10
CA ALA A 28 -25.83 41.26 18.44
C ALA A 28 -24.50 40.68 18.96
N GLN A 29 -23.63 41.57 19.42
CA GLN A 29 -22.59 41.20 20.38
C GLN A 29 -23.29 40.80 21.67
N SER A 30 -23.39 39.50 21.95
CA SER A 30 -23.57 39.02 23.32
C SER A 30 -22.23 38.44 23.76
N ALA A 31 -21.60 39.12 24.72
CA ALA A 31 -20.37 38.65 25.35
C ALA A 31 -20.63 37.28 26.01
N PRO A 32 -19.72 36.30 25.88
CA PRO A 32 -19.85 35.05 26.60
C PRO A 32 -19.74 35.32 28.11
N SER A 33 -20.74 34.91 28.87
CA SER A 33 -20.77 34.97 30.31
C SER A 33 -19.62 34.14 30.92
N PRO A 34 -18.99 34.60 32.01
CA PRO A 34 -17.75 34.03 32.57
C PRO A 34 -17.91 32.61 33.17
N SER A 35 -19.13 32.05 33.17
CA SER A 35 -19.45 30.75 33.75
C SER A 35 -19.23 29.55 32.81
N VAL A 36 -19.13 29.76 31.49
CA VAL A 36 -18.95 28.65 30.52
C VAL A 36 -17.47 28.27 30.36
N VAL A 37 -16.56 29.23 30.55
CA VAL A 37 -15.11 29.02 30.41
C VAL A 37 -14.55 28.21 31.60
N THR A 38 -15.15 28.33 32.78
CA THR A 38 -14.73 27.62 34.01
C THR A 38 -15.23 26.16 34.08
N ALA A 39 -16.30 25.82 33.36
CA ALA A 39 -16.83 24.45 33.31
C ALA A 39 -16.01 23.50 32.42
N GLY A 40 -15.31 24.03 31.40
CA GLY A 40 -14.40 23.26 30.54
C GLY A 40 -13.08 22.87 31.22
N LEU A 41 -12.62 23.66 32.19
CA LEU A 41 -11.35 23.46 32.90
C LEU A 41 -11.44 22.45 34.06
N THR A 42 -12.63 22.24 34.63
CA THR A 42 -12.87 21.32 35.76
C THR A 42 -13.23 19.90 35.33
N THR A 43 -13.61 19.69 34.07
CA THR A 43 -13.92 18.36 33.48
C THR A 43 -12.71 17.71 32.80
N LEU A 44 -11.70 18.50 32.42
CA LEU A 44 -10.39 18.03 31.95
C LEU A 44 -9.70 17.06 32.93
N PRO A 45 -9.55 17.35 34.24
CA PRO A 45 -8.85 16.44 35.16
C PRO A 45 -9.55 15.09 35.32
N THR A 46 -10.89 15.05 35.33
CA THR A 46 -11.67 13.82 35.55
C THR A 46 -11.66 12.88 34.33
N VAL A 47 -11.64 13.43 33.12
CA VAL A 47 -11.49 12.65 31.87
C VAL A 47 -10.04 12.21 31.69
N LEU A 48 -9.08 13.05 32.07
CA LEU A 48 -7.65 12.75 32.03
C LEU A 48 -7.25 11.67 33.05
N ASP A 49 -7.90 11.56 34.20
CA ASP A 49 -7.67 10.46 35.15
C ASP A 49 -8.19 9.11 34.64
N LYS A 50 -9.31 9.09 33.89
CA LYS A 50 -9.83 7.88 33.24
C LYS A 50 -9.07 7.50 31.97
N ALA A 51 -8.61 8.50 31.19
CA ALA A 51 -7.81 8.30 29.99
C ALA A 51 -6.31 8.17 30.28
N GLY A 52 -5.87 8.50 31.49
CA GLY A 52 -4.49 8.44 31.97
C GLY A 52 -3.80 7.09 31.68
N PRO A 53 -4.38 5.94 32.04
CA PRO A 53 -3.78 4.64 31.71
C PRO A 53 -3.69 4.39 30.21
N ALA A 54 -4.65 4.85 29.40
CA ALA A 54 -4.62 4.70 27.94
C ALA A 54 -3.58 5.63 27.28
N LEU A 55 -3.44 6.86 27.75
CA LEU A 55 -2.41 7.81 27.34
C LEU A 55 -1.01 7.36 27.75
N VAL A 56 -0.87 6.79 28.95
CA VAL A 56 0.39 6.17 29.41
C VAL A 56 0.71 4.93 28.58
N ALA A 57 -0.28 4.11 28.21
CA ALA A 57 -0.07 2.97 27.32
C ALA A 57 0.32 3.43 25.91
N ALA A 58 -0.37 4.42 25.34
CA ALA A 58 -0.07 4.98 24.03
C ALA A 58 1.31 5.66 23.98
N SER A 59 1.67 6.42 25.02
CA SER A 59 3.02 7.03 25.12
C SER A 59 4.11 5.99 25.34
N ARG A 60 3.86 4.90 26.08
CA ARG A 60 4.79 3.77 26.17
C ARG A 60 4.96 3.06 24.83
N LEU A 61 3.88 2.84 24.08
CA LEU A 61 3.95 2.26 22.74
C LEU A 61 4.67 3.20 21.75
N ALA A 62 4.41 4.50 21.84
CA ALA A 62 5.11 5.51 21.05
C ALA A 62 6.60 5.51 21.40
N ALA A 63 6.97 5.60 22.68
CA ALA A 63 8.36 5.56 23.14
C ALA A 63 9.05 4.22 22.83
N GLN A 64 8.32 3.10 22.81
CA GLN A 64 8.85 1.80 22.41
C GLN A 64 9.07 1.71 20.90
N SER A 65 8.20 2.32 20.09
CA SER A 65 8.30 2.32 18.63
C SER A 65 9.23 3.39 18.06
N GLU A 66 9.44 4.49 18.79
CA GLU A 66 10.36 5.57 18.46
C GLU A 66 11.79 5.11 18.14
N PRO A 67 12.48 4.32 18.98
CA PRO A 67 13.83 3.88 18.67
C PRO A 67 13.87 3.02 17.41
N TYR A 68 12.83 2.23 17.14
CA TYR A 68 12.76 1.45 15.90
C TYR A 68 12.47 2.33 14.69
N ALA A 69 11.58 3.32 14.81
CA ALA A 69 11.25 4.25 13.73
C ALA A 69 12.47 5.11 13.36
N VAL A 70 13.15 5.67 14.37
CA VAL A 70 14.38 6.46 14.19
C VAL A 70 15.52 5.58 13.69
N ALA A 71 15.74 4.39 14.26
CA ALA A 71 16.77 3.47 13.76
C ALA A 71 16.52 3.05 12.31
N THR A 72 15.26 2.81 11.94
CA THR A 72 14.89 2.49 10.55
C THR A 72 15.14 3.68 9.64
N PHE A 73 14.72 4.88 10.04
CA PHE A 73 14.93 6.09 9.26
C PHE A 73 16.43 6.41 9.10
N GLU A 74 17.21 6.33 10.17
CA GLU A 74 18.66 6.52 10.16
C GLU A 74 19.37 5.44 9.34
N PHE A 75 18.94 4.19 9.43
CA PHE A 75 19.46 3.11 8.58
C PHE A 75 19.16 3.39 7.10
N CYS A 76 17.93 3.77 6.77
CA CYS A 76 17.54 4.17 5.42
C CYS A 76 18.35 5.37 4.92
N ARG A 77 18.54 6.39 5.76
CA ARG A 77 19.32 7.60 5.44
C ARG A 77 20.79 7.28 5.21
N LYS A 78 21.42 6.51 6.11
CA LYS A 78 22.83 6.08 5.99
C LYS A 78 23.03 5.21 4.76
N THR A 79 22.12 4.28 4.51
CA THR A 79 22.14 3.43 3.33
C THR A 79 21.99 4.28 2.06
N TRP A 80 21.04 5.21 2.03
CA TRP A 80 20.83 6.13 0.90
C TRP A 80 22.06 6.98 0.61
N LEU A 81 22.69 7.54 1.64
CA LEU A 81 23.94 8.32 1.52
C LEU A 81 25.11 7.44 1.04
N ALA A 82 25.24 6.22 1.56
CA ALA A 82 26.27 5.26 1.13
C ALA A 82 26.06 4.78 -0.32
N LEU A 83 24.80 4.70 -0.78
CA LEU A 83 24.46 4.36 -2.15
C LEU A 83 24.54 5.55 -3.10
N GLN A 84 24.44 6.80 -2.63
CA GLN A 84 24.48 8.01 -3.45
C GLN A 84 25.64 8.07 -4.48
N PRO A 85 26.88 7.63 -4.16
CA PRO A 85 27.98 7.56 -5.12
C PRO A 85 27.71 6.65 -6.34
N TYR A 86 26.80 5.69 -6.20
CA TYR A 86 26.44 4.71 -7.24
C TYR A 86 25.18 5.10 -8.03
N HIS A 87 24.66 6.32 -7.86
CA HIS A 87 23.46 6.81 -8.55
C HIS A 87 22.25 5.86 -8.43
N PRO A 88 21.74 5.61 -7.21
CA PRO A 88 20.68 4.64 -6.95
C PRO A 88 19.36 5.00 -7.62
N GLN A 89 19.18 6.27 -8.01
CA GLN A 89 18.00 6.74 -8.75
C GLN A 89 17.96 6.20 -10.18
N GLU A 90 19.09 5.79 -10.74
CA GLU A 90 19.21 5.25 -12.11
C GLU A 90 19.44 3.74 -12.08
N PHE A 91 20.37 3.30 -11.22
CA PHE A 91 20.74 1.90 -11.12
C PHE A 91 19.74 1.06 -10.31
N GLY A 92 19.07 1.66 -9.31
CA GLY A 92 18.06 0.99 -8.50
C GLY A 92 16.84 0.54 -9.32
N PRO A 93 16.21 1.43 -10.11
CA PRO A 93 15.15 1.04 -11.04
C PRO A 93 15.59 0.01 -12.06
N ALA A 94 16.85 0.02 -12.49
CA ALA A 94 17.36 -1.00 -13.40
C ALA A 94 17.39 -2.38 -12.74
N ILE A 95 17.94 -2.51 -11.52
CA ILE A 95 17.96 -3.77 -10.77
C ILE A 95 16.55 -4.28 -10.50
N VAL A 96 15.66 -3.41 -10.00
CA VAL A 96 14.26 -3.76 -9.72
C VAL A 96 13.55 -4.16 -11.03
N GLY A 97 13.82 -3.44 -12.11
CA GLY A 97 13.32 -3.74 -13.44
C GLY A 97 13.78 -5.11 -13.93
N PHE A 98 15.05 -5.46 -13.76
CA PHE A 98 15.59 -6.77 -14.08
C PHE A 98 14.91 -7.88 -13.27
N ILE A 99 14.77 -7.69 -11.95
CA ILE A 99 14.12 -8.66 -11.07
C ILE A 99 12.66 -8.88 -11.48
N LEU A 100 11.91 -7.80 -11.75
CA LEU A 100 10.53 -7.90 -12.24
C LEU A 100 10.47 -8.54 -13.63
N CYS A 101 11.46 -8.27 -14.49
CA CYS A 101 11.51 -8.76 -15.87
C CYS A 101 11.69 -10.27 -15.95
N PHE A 102 12.54 -10.84 -15.11
CA PHE A 102 12.93 -12.25 -15.15
C PHE A 102 12.37 -13.10 -14.01
N PHE A 103 11.85 -12.49 -12.94
CA PHE A 103 11.36 -13.21 -11.76
C PHE A 103 10.03 -12.67 -11.20
N GLY A 104 9.38 -11.72 -11.88
CA GLY A 104 8.15 -11.07 -11.39
C GLY A 104 6.99 -12.04 -11.13
N GLY A 105 6.88 -13.12 -11.89
CA GLY A 105 5.85 -14.15 -11.73
C GLY A 105 5.92 -14.91 -10.41
N TYR A 106 7.07 -14.97 -9.74
CA TYR A 106 7.16 -15.51 -8.37
C TYR A 106 6.46 -14.56 -7.37
N PHE A 107 6.59 -13.25 -7.57
CA PHE A 107 6.07 -12.18 -6.72
C PHE A 107 4.71 -11.65 -7.19
N ALA A 108 3.83 -12.56 -7.62
CA ALA A 108 2.56 -12.18 -8.22
C ALA A 108 1.66 -11.40 -7.24
N THR A 109 1.67 -11.78 -5.96
CA THR A 109 0.80 -11.17 -4.94
C THR A 109 1.29 -9.78 -4.55
N ILE A 110 2.60 -9.60 -4.35
CA ILE A 110 3.22 -8.28 -4.16
C ILE A 110 2.94 -7.39 -5.37
N THR A 111 3.12 -7.90 -6.58
CA THR A 111 2.93 -7.08 -7.79
C THR A 111 1.48 -6.61 -7.90
N ALA A 112 0.51 -7.50 -7.64
CA ALA A 112 -0.90 -7.14 -7.57
C ALA A 112 -1.19 -6.14 -6.45
N ALA A 113 -0.57 -6.28 -5.28
CA ALA A 113 -0.72 -5.36 -4.16
C ALA A 113 -0.20 -3.97 -4.49
N VAL A 114 0.97 -3.88 -5.13
CA VAL A 114 1.59 -2.61 -5.53
C VAL A 114 0.77 -1.93 -6.63
N GLU A 115 0.32 -2.66 -7.64
CA GLU A 115 -0.56 -2.13 -8.69
C GLU A 115 -1.91 -1.66 -8.11
N ALA A 116 -2.52 -2.46 -7.23
CA ALA A 116 -3.74 -2.07 -6.53
C ALA A 116 -3.52 -0.78 -5.73
N TYR A 117 -2.44 -0.70 -4.95
CA TYR A 117 -2.12 0.48 -4.15
C TYR A 117 -1.85 1.71 -4.99
N ARG A 118 -1.15 1.54 -6.12
CA ARG A 118 -0.89 2.62 -7.08
C ARG A 118 -2.19 3.21 -7.62
N ILE A 119 -3.20 2.39 -7.89
CA ILE A 119 -4.49 2.82 -8.43
C ILE A 119 -5.37 3.43 -7.32
N THR A 120 -5.40 2.84 -6.13
CA THR A 120 -6.40 3.17 -5.10
C THR A 120 -5.92 4.14 -4.02
N GLY A 121 -4.62 4.12 -3.66
CA GLY A 121 -4.15 4.73 -2.42
C GLY A 121 -2.90 5.61 -2.52
N TYR A 122 -2.08 5.47 -3.57
CA TYR A 122 -0.76 6.13 -3.62
C TYR A 122 -0.83 7.66 -3.55
N ALA A 123 -1.68 8.29 -4.37
CA ALA A 123 -1.79 9.76 -4.40
C ALA A 123 -2.27 10.30 -3.05
N ASN A 124 -3.37 9.75 -2.54
CA ASN A 124 -3.95 10.16 -1.26
C ASN A 124 -2.98 9.93 -0.08
N THR A 125 -2.24 8.81 -0.09
CA THR A 125 -1.26 8.52 0.96
C THR A 125 -0.08 9.49 0.90
N ARG A 126 0.40 9.82 -0.30
CA ARG A 126 1.48 10.79 -0.46
C ARG A 126 1.08 12.14 0.16
N ASP A 127 -0.12 12.61 -0.16
CA ASP A 127 -0.61 13.90 0.34
C ASP A 127 -0.84 13.84 1.86
N ALA A 128 -1.40 12.74 2.36
CA ALA A 128 -1.55 12.48 3.79
C ALA A 128 -0.21 12.48 4.55
N LEU A 129 0.84 11.87 3.99
CA LEU A 129 2.18 11.88 4.60
C LEU A 129 2.77 13.28 4.68
N VAL A 130 2.55 14.12 3.67
CA VAL A 130 2.99 15.53 3.70
C VAL A 130 2.24 16.31 4.78
N ILE A 131 0.94 16.07 4.93
CA ILE A 131 0.11 16.70 5.98
C ILE A 131 0.61 16.27 7.37
N ILE A 132 0.84 14.97 7.58
CA ILE A 132 1.36 14.44 8.84
C ILE A 132 2.75 15.04 9.14
N TRP A 133 3.65 15.07 8.16
CA TRP A 133 4.99 15.62 8.33
C TRP A 133 4.96 17.09 8.74
N ARG A 134 4.14 17.92 8.08
CA ARG A 134 3.99 19.34 8.41
C ARG A 134 3.45 19.55 9.83
N ASN A 135 2.48 18.73 10.26
CA ASN A 135 1.92 18.81 11.60
C ASN A 135 2.92 18.34 12.67
N ILE A 136 3.69 17.27 12.39
CA ILE A 136 4.78 16.82 13.28
C ILE A 136 5.85 17.92 13.40
N GLU A 137 6.24 18.54 12.29
CA GLU A 137 7.25 19.60 12.29
C GLU A 137 6.76 20.84 13.05
N ALA A 138 5.48 21.21 12.91
CA ALA A 138 4.87 22.29 13.68
C ALA A 138 4.85 21.96 15.18
N ALA A 139 4.49 20.73 15.56
CA ALA A 139 4.51 20.27 16.94
C ALA A 139 5.92 20.25 17.54
N GLN A 140 6.92 19.81 16.77
CA GLN A 140 8.31 19.78 17.21
C GLN A 140 8.85 21.20 17.43
N ARG A 141 8.58 22.13 16.51
CA ARG A 141 8.97 23.55 16.69
C ARG A 141 8.26 24.19 17.88
N ALA A 142 6.99 23.86 18.12
CA ALA A 142 6.25 24.34 19.28
C ALA A 142 6.79 23.77 20.60
N SER A 143 7.17 22.49 20.61
CA SER A 143 7.82 21.87 21.78
C SER A 143 9.18 22.50 22.07
N LEU A 144 10.00 22.77 21.05
CA LEU A 144 11.30 23.41 21.24
C LEU A 144 11.16 24.82 21.83
N LYS A 145 10.17 25.59 21.36
CA LYS A 145 9.87 26.91 21.94
C LYS A 145 9.35 26.82 23.37
N ASP A 146 8.53 25.81 23.70
CA ASP A 146 8.08 25.58 25.08
C ASP A 146 9.22 25.16 26.01
N ASP A 147 10.22 24.44 25.48
CA ASP A 147 11.42 24.04 26.22
C ASP A 147 12.35 25.24 26.54
N GLU A 148 12.17 26.41 25.89
CA GLU A 148 12.92 27.65 26.11
C GLU A 148 12.21 28.67 27.02
N LEU A 149 10.94 28.43 27.39
CA LEU A 149 10.17 29.35 28.23
C LEU A 149 10.61 29.26 29.69
N ASP A 150 10.99 30.42 30.23
CA ASP A 150 11.31 30.69 31.64
C ASP A 150 10.38 31.85 32.06
N GLU A 151 9.15 31.50 32.46
CA GLU A 151 8.09 32.47 32.77
C GLU A 151 8.28 33.13 34.14
N ASP A 152 9.05 32.51 35.03
CA ASP A 152 9.34 33.03 36.38
C ASP A 152 10.69 33.76 36.48
N HIS A 153 11.44 33.82 35.36
CA HIS A 153 12.72 34.50 35.21
C HIS A 153 13.77 34.05 36.24
N ASN A 154 13.70 32.78 36.63
CA ASN A 154 14.58 32.23 37.64
C ASN A 154 15.92 31.70 37.04
N GLY A 155 16.04 31.73 35.70
CA GLY A 155 17.23 31.30 34.95
C GLY A 155 17.24 29.82 34.59
N ILE A 156 16.16 29.08 34.90
CA ILE A 156 15.96 27.65 34.60
C ILE A 156 14.65 27.51 33.80
N PRO A 157 14.61 26.74 32.69
CA PRO A 157 13.37 26.55 31.94
C PRO A 157 12.30 25.81 32.76
N ASP A 158 11.05 26.27 32.69
CA ASP A 158 9.91 25.69 33.44
C ASP A 158 9.78 24.17 33.22
N THR A 159 10.16 23.70 32.03
CA THR A 159 10.08 22.29 31.62
C THR A 159 10.98 21.37 32.46
N GLN A 160 12.01 21.91 33.11
CA GLN A 160 12.93 21.18 33.98
C GLN A 160 12.50 21.17 35.45
N GLU A 161 11.61 22.08 35.86
CA GLU A 161 11.16 22.20 37.24
C GLU A 161 9.87 21.41 37.53
N ILE A 162 9.10 21.11 36.48
CA ILE A 162 7.83 20.39 36.61
C ILE A 162 7.98 18.88 36.82
N THR A 163 7.08 18.31 37.62
CA THR A 163 6.99 16.86 37.82
C THR A 163 6.72 16.13 36.49
N LYS A 164 7.31 14.94 36.29
CA LYS A 164 7.17 14.13 35.06
C LYS A 164 5.73 13.97 34.54
N LYS A 165 4.74 13.85 35.42
CA LYS A 165 3.31 13.78 35.05
C LYS A 165 2.79 15.11 34.49
N ALA A 166 3.13 16.23 35.13
CA ALA A 166 2.75 17.57 34.70
C ALA A 166 3.43 17.94 33.36
N LEU A 167 4.68 17.50 33.16
CA LEU A 167 5.42 17.66 31.91
C LEU A 167 4.73 16.98 30.73
N VAL A 168 4.25 15.75 30.92
CA VAL A 168 3.50 15.02 29.88
C VAL A 168 2.21 15.77 29.52
N VAL A 169 1.48 16.29 30.50
CA VAL A 169 0.24 17.06 30.25
C VAL A 169 0.53 18.38 29.52
N ARG A 170 1.61 19.09 29.91
CA ARG A 170 2.07 20.31 29.23
C ARG A 170 2.43 20.02 27.77
N LYS A 171 3.26 19.00 27.51
CA LYS A 171 3.66 18.63 26.14
C LYS A 171 2.50 18.14 25.28
N ILE A 172 1.57 17.35 25.82
CA ILE A 172 0.33 16.98 25.12
C ILE A 172 -0.49 18.24 24.79
N GLY A 173 -0.57 19.20 25.71
CA GLY A 173 -1.24 20.48 25.48
C GLY A 173 -0.58 21.31 24.37
N VAL A 174 0.76 21.36 24.32
CA VAL A 174 1.52 22.03 23.25
C VAL A 174 1.30 21.35 21.91
N VAL A 175 1.34 20.01 21.87
CA VAL A 175 1.05 19.22 20.67
C VAL A 175 -0.39 19.45 20.19
N ALA A 176 -1.37 19.40 21.10
CA ALA A 176 -2.78 19.62 20.77
C ALA A 176 -3.08 21.05 20.31
N LYS A 177 -2.34 22.06 20.79
CA LYS A 177 -2.46 23.46 20.33
C LYS A 177 -1.78 23.71 18.98
N SER A 178 -0.78 22.91 18.63
CA SER A 178 0.08 23.12 17.45
C SER A 178 -0.32 22.28 16.24
N MET A 179 -1.04 21.17 16.45
CA MET A 179 -1.51 20.28 15.39
C MET A 179 -2.99 20.53 15.09
N ASP A 180 -3.37 20.42 13.81
CA ASP A 180 -4.77 20.38 13.40
C ASP A 180 -5.29 18.92 13.52
N PRO A 181 -6.20 18.63 14.47
CA PRO A 181 -6.68 17.28 14.70
C PRO A 181 -7.51 16.73 13.54
N GLU A 182 -8.22 17.58 12.79
CA GLU A 182 -9.04 17.17 11.65
C GLU A 182 -8.14 16.75 10.49
N GLN A 183 -7.11 17.55 10.18
CA GLN A 183 -6.13 17.21 9.14
C GLN A 183 -5.36 15.92 9.45
N VAL A 184 -4.97 15.70 10.70
CA VAL A 184 -4.25 14.49 11.11
C VAL A 184 -5.19 13.28 11.08
N GLY A 185 -6.43 13.44 11.54
CA GLY A 185 -7.47 12.41 11.48
C GLY A 185 -7.77 11.97 10.04
N ASP A 186 -7.98 12.93 9.15
CA ASP A 186 -8.23 12.69 7.72
C ASP A 186 -7.04 12.02 7.04
N ALA A 187 -5.81 12.46 7.35
CA ALA A 187 -4.59 11.87 6.80
C ALA A 187 -4.40 10.40 7.24
N LEU A 188 -4.62 10.10 8.52
CA LEU A 188 -4.57 8.73 9.03
C LEU A 188 -5.70 7.86 8.43
N GLY A 189 -6.90 8.43 8.31
CA GLY A 189 -8.03 7.79 7.66
C GLY A 189 -7.74 7.45 6.20
N ALA A 190 -7.12 8.36 5.45
CA ALA A 190 -6.75 8.16 4.05
C ALA A 190 -5.72 7.03 3.87
N ILE A 191 -4.72 6.94 4.75
CA ILE A 191 -3.73 5.84 4.73
C ILE A 191 -4.40 4.50 5.02
N TYR A 192 -5.25 4.45 6.05
CA TYR A 192 -6.00 3.24 6.41
C TYR A 192 -6.93 2.79 5.28
N MET A 193 -7.66 3.71 4.67
CA MET A 193 -8.54 3.42 3.53
C MET A 193 -7.77 2.91 2.32
N GLY A 194 -6.58 3.46 2.05
CA GLY A 194 -5.68 2.93 1.03
C GLY A 194 -5.25 1.48 1.29
N PHE A 195 -4.91 1.15 2.53
CA PHE A 195 -4.58 -0.23 2.93
C PHE A 195 -5.78 -1.19 2.78
N VAL A 196 -6.95 -0.81 3.30
CA VAL A 196 -8.17 -1.64 3.19
C VAL A 196 -8.58 -1.83 1.74
N ALA A 197 -8.42 -0.81 0.89
CA ALA A 197 -8.70 -0.91 -0.53
C ALA A 197 -7.81 -1.97 -1.21
N VAL A 198 -6.50 -2.00 -0.92
CA VAL A 198 -5.58 -3.02 -1.46
C VAL A 198 -6.00 -4.42 -1.02
N VAL A 199 -6.28 -4.62 0.26
CA VAL A 199 -6.73 -5.91 0.79
C VAL A 199 -8.03 -6.35 0.12
N ALA A 200 -8.99 -5.44 -0.05
CA ALA A 200 -10.25 -5.72 -0.73
C ALA A 200 -10.02 -6.13 -2.19
N THR A 201 -9.17 -5.40 -2.94
CA THR A 201 -8.81 -5.74 -4.33
C THR A 201 -8.18 -7.13 -4.42
N LEU A 202 -7.22 -7.45 -3.55
CA LEU A 202 -6.58 -8.78 -3.54
C LEU A 202 -7.59 -9.91 -3.26
N ARG A 203 -8.55 -9.69 -2.35
CA ARG A 203 -9.62 -10.68 -2.09
C ARG A 203 -10.54 -10.87 -3.28
N VAL A 204 -10.92 -9.79 -3.96
CA VAL A 204 -11.75 -9.88 -5.17
C VAL A 204 -11.02 -10.71 -6.23
N HIS A 205 -9.72 -10.50 -6.43
CA HIS A 205 -8.91 -11.32 -7.34
C HIS A 205 -8.85 -12.79 -6.93
N PHE A 206 -8.64 -13.08 -5.64
CA PHE A 206 -8.64 -14.45 -5.13
C PHE A 206 -10.00 -15.15 -5.35
N ALA A 207 -11.10 -14.48 -4.98
CA ALA A 207 -12.45 -15.01 -5.13
C ALA A 207 -12.82 -15.25 -6.60
N ALA A 208 -12.44 -14.33 -7.50
CA ALA A 208 -12.61 -14.49 -8.94
C ALA A 208 -11.82 -15.70 -9.47
N CYS A 209 -10.57 -15.89 -9.05
CA CYS A 209 -9.73 -17.02 -9.46
C CYS A 209 -10.32 -18.37 -9.01
N VAL A 210 -10.78 -18.47 -7.76
CA VAL A 210 -11.47 -19.67 -7.26
C VAL A 210 -12.75 -19.94 -8.04
N SER A 211 -13.57 -18.92 -8.26
CA SER A 211 -14.87 -19.08 -8.94
C SER A 211 -14.69 -19.54 -10.40
N LEU A 212 -13.75 -18.91 -11.12
CA LEU A 212 -13.37 -19.33 -12.47
C LEU A 212 -12.81 -20.75 -12.48
N GLY A 213 -11.91 -21.07 -11.54
CA GLY A 213 -11.30 -22.40 -11.43
C GLY A 213 -12.30 -23.51 -11.14
N VAL A 214 -13.30 -23.27 -10.28
CA VAL A 214 -14.40 -24.22 -10.04
C VAL A 214 -15.24 -24.42 -11.29
N ALA A 215 -15.57 -23.35 -12.02
CA ALA A 215 -16.34 -23.46 -13.26
C ALA A 215 -15.59 -24.27 -14.34
N VAL A 216 -14.28 -24.03 -14.50
CA VAL A 216 -13.43 -24.83 -15.39
C VAL A 216 -13.36 -26.29 -14.91
N GLY A 217 -13.24 -26.51 -13.60
CA GLY A 217 -13.24 -27.86 -13.02
C GLY A 217 -14.55 -28.62 -13.21
N ASP A 218 -15.69 -27.94 -13.19
CA ASP A 218 -17.00 -28.56 -13.48
C ASP A 218 -17.10 -28.98 -14.96
N ILE A 219 -16.55 -28.19 -15.90
CA ILE A 219 -16.46 -28.59 -17.32
C ILE A 219 -15.58 -29.83 -17.48
N VAL A 220 -14.42 -29.86 -16.82
CA VAL A 220 -13.50 -31.00 -16.83
C VAL A 220 -14.16 -32.24 -16.22
N HIS A 221 -14.91 -32.07 -15.13
CA HIS A 221 -15.63 -33.16 -14.48
C HIS A 221 -16.59 -33.85 -15.45
N ASN A 222 -17.36 -33.11 -16.26
CA ASN A 222 -18.27 -33.71 -17.23
C ASN A 222 -17.55 -34.63 -18.24
N ILE A 223 -16.33 -34.25 -18.66
CA ILE A 223 -15.51 -35.04 -19.59
C ILE A 223 -14.94 -36.30 -18.88
N VAL A 224 -14.52 -36.14 -17.63
CA VAL A 224 -13.93 -37.20 -16.80
C VAL A 224 -15.00 -38.19 -16.34
N ASP A 225 -16.22 -37.74 -16.10
CA ASP A 225 -17.30 -38.58 -15.57
C ASP A 225 -17.73 -39.66 -16.57
N GLU A 226 -17.81 -39.31 -17.84
CA GLU A 226 -18.17 -40.26 -18.91
C GLU A 226 -17.09 -41.34 -19.15
N ASN A 227 -15.81 -41.02 -18.91
CA ASN A 227 -14.69 -41.86 -19.33
C ASN A 227 -13.93 -42.55 -18.19
N LEU A 228 -13.75 -41.86 -17.05
CA LEU A 228 -12.84 -42.28 -15.98
C LEU A 228 -13.58 -42.80 -14.74
N THR A 229 -14.74 -42.23 -14.40
CA THR A 229 -15.59 -42.69 -13.29
C THR A 229 -15.94 -44.19 -13.37
N PRO A 230 -16.37 -44.76 -14.52
CA PRO A 230 -16.67 -46.19 -14.60
C PRO A 230 -15.46 -47.08 -14.35
N VAL A 231 -14.26 -46.65 -14.79
CA VAL A 231 -13.00 -47.37 -14.56
C VAL A 231 -12.60 -47.34 -13.08
N LEU A 232 -12.79 -46.21 -12.40
CA LEU A 232 -12.56 -46.11 -10.95
C LEU A 232 -13.54 -46.96 -10.15
N MET A 233 -14.81 -47.03 -10.56
CA MET A 233 -15.81 -47.87 -9.89
C MET A 233 -15.47 -49.36 -9.97
N MET A 234 -14.93 -49.83 -11.10
CA MET A 234 -14.53 -51.23 -11.27
C MET A 234 -13.29 -51.62 -10.47
N SER A 235 -12.38 -50.69 -10.20
CA SER A 235 -11.14 -50.92 -9.45
C SER A 235 -11.27 -50.72 -7.93
N THR A 236 -12.35 -50.07 -7.48
CA THR A 236 -12.56 -49.73 -6.07
C THR A 236 -13.42 -50.78 -5.36
N PRO A 237 -13.06 -51.23 -4.13
CA PRO A 237 -13.90 -52.11 -3.32
C PRO A 237 -15.30 -51.53 -3.10
N LYS A 238 -16.34 -52.37 -3.09
CA LYS A 238 -17.76 -51.97 -3.01
C LYS A 238 -18.08 -51.01 -1.86
N GLU A 239 -17.36 -51.11 -0.74
CA GLU A 239 -17.54 -50.26 0.44
C GLU A 239 -17.16 -48.78 0.20
N TYR A 240 -16.22 -48.52 -0.71
CA TYR A 240 -15.68 -47.18 -0.99
C TYR A 240 -16.19 -46.55 -2.29
N GLN A 241 -16.94 -47.29 -3.12
CA GLN A 241 -17.48 -46.78 -4.39
C GLN A 241 -18.32 -45.50 -4.23
N LYS A 242 -18.98 -45.32 -3.07
CA LYS A 242 -19.73 -44.10 -2.72
C LYS A 242 -18.89 -42.82 -2.71
N TRP A 243 -17.58 -42.92 -2.50
CA TRP A 243 -16.65 -41.79 -2.48
C TRP A 243 -16.07 -41.44 -3.85
N VAL A 244 -16.22 -42.31 -4.85
CA VAL A 244 -15.63 -42.10 -6.19
C VAL A 244 -16.24 -40.89 -6.87
N GLY A 245 -17.58 -40.80 -6.96
CA GLY A 245 -18.25 -39.66 -7.59
C GLY A 245 -17.90 -38.31 -6.94
N PRO A 246 -18.09 -38.16 -5.61
CA PRO A 246 -17.65 -36.95 -4.90
C PRO A 246 -16.15 -36.68 -5.05
N GLY A 247 -15.32 -37.72 -4.94
CA GLY A 247 -13.86 -37.61 -5.03
C GLY A 247 -13.38 -37.08 -6.38
N VAL A 248 -13.89 -37.63 -7.48
CA VAL A 248 -13.59 -37.19 -8.85
C VAL A 248 -14.05 -35.74 -9.04
N ARG A 249 -15.26 -35.39 -8.60
CA ARG A 249 -15.78 -34.02 -8.72
C ARG A 249 -14.93 -33.01 -7.97
N TYR A 250 -14.56 -33.28 -6.72
CA TYR A 250 -13.69 -32.38 -5.95
C TYR A 250 -12.27 -32.33 -6.52
N ALA A 251 -11.72 -33.45 -7.00
CA ALA A 251 -10.42 -33.48 -7.65
C ALA A 251 -10.39 -32.61 -8.92
N CYS A 252 -11.40 -32.72 -9.79
CA CYS A 252 -11.54 -31.87 -10.98
C CYS A 252 -11.63 -30.39 -10.62
N LYS A 253 -12.36 -30.03 -9.55
CA LYS A 253 -12.42 -28.64 -9.05
C LYS A 253 -11.08 -28.14 -8.54
N VAL A 254 -10.36 -28.95 -7.76
CA VAL A 254 -9.02 -28.58 -7.27
C VAL A 254 -8.06 -28.38 -8.44
N ILE A 255 -8.07 -29.26 -9.44
CA ILE A 255 -7.27 -29.11 -10.66
C ILE A 255 -7.65 -27.83 -11.42
N GLY A 256 -8.94 -27.54 -11.59
CA GLY A 256 -9.43 -26.32 -12.22
C GLY A 256 -8.97 -25.05 -11.49
N VAL A 257 -9.00 -25.07 -10.16
CA VAL A 257 -8.47 -23.99 -9.32
C VAL A 257 -6.96 -23.83 -9.50
N ILE A 258 -6.18 -24.92 -9.48
CA ILE A 258 -4.72 -24.87 -9.72
C ILE A 258 -4.42 -24.29 -11.10
N ALA A 259 -5.13 -24.72 -12.15
CA ALA A 259 -4.97 -24.23 -13.50
C ALA A 259 -5.30 -22.73 -13.61
N ALA A 260 -6.39 -22.28 -13.00
CA ALA A 260 -6.74 -20.86 -12.94
C ALA A 260 -5.65 -20.03 -12.26
N TRP A 261 -5.05 -20.56 -11.19
CA TRP A 261 -3.91 -19.92 -10.51
C TRP A 261 -2.68 -19.80 -11.43
N LEU A 262 -2.36 -20.84 -12.19
CA LEU A 262 -1.25 -20.82 -13.14
C LEU A 262 -1.46 -19.79 -14.26
N VAL A 263 -2.68 -19.68 -14.79
CA VAL A 263 -3.03 -18.67 -15.80
C VAL A 263 -2.93 -17.27 -15.21
N GLN A 264 -3.47 -17.06 -14.01
CA GLN A 264 -3.37 -15.77 -13.32
C GLN A 264 -1.91 -15.39 -13.06
N GLN A 265 -1.09 -16.35 -12.63
CA GLN A 265 0.34 -16.16 -12.42
C GLN A 265 1.07 -15.81 -13.72
N ALA A 266 0.70 -16.42 -14.85
CA ALA A 266 1.23 -16.07 -16.16
C ALA A 266 0.83 -14.63 -16.59
N ILE A 267 -0.40 -14.20 -16.33
CA ILE A 267 -0.83 -12.81 -16.60
C ILE A 267 0.01 -11.82 -15.79
N THR A 268 0.20 -12.08 -14.49
CA THR A 268 1.02 -11.23 -13.64
C THR A 268 2.50 -11.27 -14.03
N ALA A 269 3.02 -12.42 -14.43
CA ALA A 269 4.38 -12.57 -14.95
C ALA A 269 4.60 -11.74 -16.22
N TYR A 270 3.65 -11.77 -17.16
CA TYR A 270 3.69 -10.95 -18.38
C TYR A 270 3.65 -9.45 -18.06
N HIS A 271 2.73 -9.02 -17.18
CA HIS A 271 2.66 -7.63 -16.75
C HIS A 271 3.94 -7.17 -16.05
N SER A 272 4.50 -7.99 -15.16
CA SER A 272 5.77 -7.72 -14.48
C SER A 272 6.94 -7.69 -15.47
N ALA A 273 6.92 -8.56 -16.48
CA ALA A 273 7.95 -8.63 -17.51
C ALA A 273 8.02 -7.35 -18.34
N THR A 274 6.85 -6.87 -18.78
CA THR A 274 6.73 -5.63 -19.56
C THR A 274 7.13 -4.38 -18.76
N ARG A 275 6.65 -4.25 -17.51
CA ARG A 275 7.05 -3.15 -16.61
C ARG A 275 8.53 -3.22 -16.26
N GLY A 276 9.03 -4.42 -15.98
CA GLY A 276 10.42 -4.68 -15.65
C GLY A 276 11.36 -4.31 -16.79
N ALA A 277 11.04 -4.71 -18.02
CA ALA A 277 11.80 -4.36 -19.21
C ALA A 277 11.87 -2.84 -19.43
N GLN A 278 10.77 -2.11 -19.21
CA GLN A 278 10.76 -0.64 -19.29
C GLN A 278 11.66 0.01 -18.25
N LEU A 279 11.59 -0.44 -16.99
CA LEU A 279 12.42 0.08 -15.90
C LEU A 279 13.91 -0.25 -16.10
N PHE A 280 14.20 -1.48 -16.53
CA PHE A 280 15.56 -1.93 -16.83
C PHE A 280 16.17 -1.13 -17.99
N ALA A 281 15.46 -1.03 -19.11
CA ALA A 281 15.95 -0.33 -20.29
C ALA A 281 16.19 1.16 -20.00
N ARG A 282 15.26 1.83 -19.30
CA ARG A 282 15.43 3.23 -18.91
C ARG A 282 16.64 3.43 -18.01
N GLY A 283 16.71 2.71 -16.88
CA GLY A 283 17.79 2.87 -15.91
C GLY A 283 19.17 2.55 -16.50
N LEU A 284 19.25 1.50 -17.32
CA LEU A 284 20.50 1.11 -17.99
C LEU A 284 20.94 2.14 -19.03
N LEU A 285 20.03 2.63 -19.87
CA LEU A 285 20.37 3.64 -20.88
C LEU A 285 20.77 4.98 -20.27
N THR A 286 20.05 5.44 -19.23
CA THR A 286 20.42 6.67 -18.51
C THR A 286 21.82 6.56 -17.91
N TYR A 287 22.15 5.41 -17.31
CA TYR A 287 23.49 5.14 -16.78
C TYR A 287 24.57 5.16 -17.88
N LEU A 288 24.32 4.51 -19.01
CA LEU A 288 25.28 4.44 -20.12
C LEU A 288 25.52 5.80 -20.80
N VAL A 289 24.49 6.64 -20.91
CA VAL A 289 24.63 8.01 -21.44
C VAL A 289 25.42 8.88 -20.47
N ARG A 290 25.19 8.76 -19.16
CA ARG A 290 25.95 9.50 -18.15
C ARG A 290 27.44 9.19 -18.20
N HIS A 291 27.80 7.92 -18.35
CA HIS A 291 29.19 7.49 -18.47
C HIS A 291 29.80 7.67 -19.86
N LYS A 292 29.09 8.36 -20.78
CA LYS A 292 29.53 8.68 -22.15
C LYS A 292 29.83 7.46 -23.02
N TYR A 293 29.28 6.28 -22.67
CA TYR A 293 29.35 5.10 -23.54
C TYR A 293 28.39 5.20 -24.72
N LEU A 294 27.29 5.94 -24.55
CA LEU A 294 26.28 6.18 -25.58
C LEU A 294 26.02 7.68 -25.75
N GLY A 295 25.74 8.10 -26.98
CA GLY A 295 25.31 9.46 -27.28
C GLY A 295 23.89 9.74 -26.75
N PRO A 296 23.57 10.98 -26.34
CA PRO A 296 22.23 11.34 -25.85
C PRO A 296 21.10 11.05 -26.85
N ASN A 297 21.41 11.05 -28.14
CA ASN A 297 20.46 10.84 -29.24
C ASN A 297 20.01 9.37 -29.40
N VAL A 298 20.60 8.43 -28.66
CA VAL A 298 20.21 7.00 -28.70
C VAL A 298 18.99 6.72 -27.83
N ILE A 299 18.71 7.57 -26.83
CA ILE A 299 17.54 7.43 -25.95
C ILE A 299 16.34 8.12 -26.59
N ASP A 300 15.78 7.55 -27.64
CA ASP A 300 14.44 7.92 -28.08
C ASP A 300 13.41 7.00 -27.39
N GLU A 301 12.96 7.40 -26.20
CA GLU A 301 11.94 6.65 -25.45
C GLU A 301 10.62 6.48 -26.22
N LYS A 302 10.38 7.30 -27.25
CA LYS A 302 9.18 7.23 -28.10
C LYS A 302 9.46 6.51 -29.42
N GLY A 303 10.72 6.18 -29.71
CA GLY A 303 11.14 5.52 -30.94
C GLY A 303 10.55 4.12 -31.06
N THR A 304 10.14 3.76 -32.27
CA THR A 304 9.61 2.43 -32.59
C THR A 304 10.62 1.32 -32.26
N VAL A 305 11.91 1.58 -32.51
CA VAL A 305 12.99 0.63 -32.25
C VAL A 305 13.17 0.37 -30.75
N PHE A 306 13.10 1.41 -29.92
CA PHE A 306 13.20 1.28 -28.47
C PHE A 306 12.03 0.49 -27.88
N ASN A 307 10.80 0.81 -28.32
CA ASN A 307 9.62 0.07 -27.90
C ASN A 307 9.64 -1.40 -28.35
N PHE A 308 10.15 -1.66 -29.55
CA PHE A 308 10.34 -3.03 -30.04
C PHE A 308 11.39 -3.79 -29.22
N ALA A 309 12.53 -3.16 -28.90
CA ALA A 309 13.57 -3.77 -28.05
C ALA A 309 13.05 -4.09 -26.64
N ILE A 310 12.27 -3.17 -26.03
CA ILE A 310 11.60 -3.41 -24.75
C ILE A 310 10.64 -4.58 -24.86
N PHE A 311 9.84 -4.65 -25.93
CA PHE A 311 8.89 -5.74 -26.13
C PHE A 311 9.62 -7.10 -26.26
N VAL A 312 10.70 -7.17 -27.04
CA VAL A 312 11.52 -8.38 -27.17
C VAL A 312 12.13 -8.78 -25.82
N LEU A 313 12.66 -7.82 -25.06
CA LEU A 313 13.19 -8.08 -23.71
C LEU A 313 12.10 -8.58 -22.76
N ALA A 314 10.92 -7.96 -22.78
CA ALA A 314 9.78 -8.37 -21.97
C ALA A 314 9.31 -9.79 -22.32
N MET A 315 9.22 -10.12 -23.62
CA MET A 315 8.85 -11.46 -24.07
C MET A 315 9.90 -12.50 -23.71
N THR A 316 11.19 -12.15 -23.80
CA THR A 316 12.29 -13.02 -23.37
C THR A 316 12.23 -13.27 -21.86
N GLY A 317 12.01 -12.22 -21.07
CA GLY A 317 11.82 -12.30 -19.63
C GLY A 317 10.62 -13.16 -19.26
N PHE A 318 9.46 -12.92 -19.87
CA PHE A 318 8.25 -13.71 -19.66
C PHE A 318 8.43 -15.18 -20.03
N TRP A 319 9.03 -15.47 -21.18
CA TRP A 319 9.32 -16.83 -21.61
C TRP A 319 10.24 -17.55 -20.63
N SER A 320 11.30 -16.88 -20.17
CA SER A 320 12.20 -17.44 -19.16
C SER A 320 11.47 -17.77 -17.85
N GLN A 321 10.55 -16.90 -17.40
CA GLN A 321 9.76 -17.14 -16.19
C GLN A 321 8.89 -18.39 -16.30
N ILE A 322 8.27 -18.62 -17.46
CA ILE A 322 7.49 -19.84 -17.73
C ILE A 322 8.41 -21.07 -17.71
N MET A 323 9.56 -21.00 -18.39
CA MET A 323 10.50 -22.12 -18.47
C MET A 323 11.08 -22.52 -17.10
N TYR A 324 11.33 -21.56 -16.22
CA TYR A 324 11.76 -21.82 -14.85
C TYR A 324 10.60 -22.17 -13.90
N GLY A 325 9.36 -22.28 -14.40
CA GLY A 325 8.18 -22.63 -13.60
C GLY A 325 7.90 -21.63 -12.48
N PHE A 326 8.20 -20.35 -12.71
CA PHE A 326 8.08 -19.27 -11.73
C PHE A 326 8.88 -19.49 -10.44
N LYS A 327 9.97 -20.26 -10.48
CA LYS A 327 10.88 -20.47 -9.35
C LYS A 327 12.07 -19.52 -9.43
N LEU A 328 12.60 -19.15 -8.26
CA LEU A 328 13.82 -18.36 -8.14
C LEU A 328 15.04 -19.28 -8.16
N PRO A 329 15.95 -19.15 -9.15
CA PRO A 329 17.20 -19.90 -9.16
C PRO A 329 18.16 -19.43 -8.06
N PHE A 330 19.02 -20.34 -7.60
CA PHE A 330 20.15 -19.98 -6.75
C PHE A 330 21.18 -19.18 -7.57
N PRO A 331 21.79 -18.08 -7.05
CA PRO A 331 21.73 -17.57 -5.67
C PRO A 331 20.67 -16.47 -5.42
N ILE A 332 19.91 -16.05 -6.44
CA ILE A 332 18.92 -14.96 -6.35
C ILE A 332 17.86 -15.27 -5.27
N SER A 333 17.53 -16.55 -5.09
CA SER A 333 16.62 -17.02 -4.04
C SER A 333 17.06 -16.68 -2.60
N VAL A 334 18.37 -16.52 -2.36
CA VAL A 334 18.94 -16.14 -1.05
C VAL A 334 18.94 -14.63 -0.88
N PHE A 335 19.32 -13.89 -1.93
CA PHE A 335 19.32 -12.43 -1.88
C PHE A 335 17.91 -11.85 -1.69
N LEU A 336 16.89 -12.47 -2.29
CA LEU A 336 15.51 -12.01 -2.22
C LEU A 336 14.71 -12.58 -1.03
N ILE A 337 15.36 -13.18 -0.02
CA ILE A 337 14.67 -13.71 1.18
C ILE A 337 13.70 -12.69 1.82
N PRO A 338 14.07 -11.40 2.03
CA PRO A 338 13.14 -10.43 2.62
C PRO A 338 11.86 -10.25 1.78
N ILE A 339 12.02 -10.18 0.46
CA ILE A 339 10.89 -10.02 -0.47
C ILE A 339 10.05 -11.30 -0.53
N ARG A 340 10.68 -12.47 -0.43
CA ARG A 340 9.97 -13.76 -0.33
C ARG A 340 9.12 -13.86 0.93
N MET A 341 9.63 -13.36 2.06
CA MET A 341 8.85 -13.30 3.31
C MET A 341 7.66 -12.36 3.18
N LEU A 342 7.84 -11.21 2.51
CA LEU A 342 6.73 -10.28 2.24
C LEU A 342 5.65 -10.91 1.34
N GLU A 343 6.05 -11.63 0.29
CA GLU A 343 5.12 -12.34 -0.61
C GLU A 343 4.33 -13.39 0.18
N PHE A 344 5.00 -14.14 1.05
CA PHE A 344 4.36 -15.10 1.93
C PHE A 344 3.39 -14.42 2.91
N ALA A 345 3.82 -13.35 3.57
CA ALA A 345 2.99 -12.60 4.52
C ALA A 345 1.73 -12.04 3.84
N LEU A 346 1.83 -11.48 2.64
CA LEU A 346 0.67 -11.00 1.88
C LEU A 346 -0.30 -12.13 1.50
N ARG A 347 0.22 -13.28 1.06
CA ARG A 347 -0.63 -14.46 0.78
C ARG A 347 -1.35 -14.93 2.03
N VAL A 348 -0.65 -14.96 3.17
CA VAL A 348 -1.25 -15.29 4.47
C VAL A 348 -2.31 -14.27 4.83
N CYS A 349 -2.04 -12.96 4.75
CA CYS A 349 -3.01 -11.90 5.04
C CYS A 349 -4.28 -11.99 4.18
N VAL A 350 -4.16 -12.36 2.90
CA VAL A 350 -5.32 -12.58 2.03
C VAL A 350 -6.10 -13.84 2.46
N GLY A 351 -5.41 -14.89 2.90
CA GLY A 351 -6.02 -16.15 3.35
C GLY A 351 -6.59 -16.15 4.77
N THR A 352 -6.00 -15.40 5.71
CA THR A 352 -6.36 -15.43 7.14
C THR A 352 -7.48 -14.48 7.52
N MET A 353 -7.80 -13.47 6.69
CA MET A 353 -8.96 -12.61 6.97
C MET A 353 -10.29 -13.24 6.53
N ARG A 354 -10.50 -14.50 6.94
CA ARG A 354 -11.80 -15.17 6.94
C ARG A 354 -12.39 -15.04 8.35
N ASP A 355 -13.61 -14.52 8.39
CA ASP A 355 -14.53 -14.49 9.52
C ASP A 355 -14.22 -13.52 10.69
N GLY A 356 -14.34 -12.22 10.41
CA GLY A 356 -14.78 -11.24 11.43
C GLY A 356 -16.30 -10.97 11.40
N GLY A 357 -17.05 -11.79 10.66
CA GLY A 357 -18.45 -11.55 10.30
C GLY A 357 -19.41 -12.69 10.68
N ARG A 358 -19.14 -13.40 11.78
CA ARG A 358 -20.12 -14.23 12.50
C ARG A 358 -19.77 -14.21 13.99
N ALA A 359 -20.32 -13.24 14.70
CA ALA A 359 -20.62 -13.34 16.12
C ALA A 359 -22.13 -13.43 16.26
#